data_AF-A0A1Q7BVH4-F1
#
_entry.id   AF-A0A1Q7BVH4-F1
#
_cell.length_a   1.000
_cell.length_b   1.000
_cell.length_c   1.000
_cell.angle_alpha   90.00
_cell.angle_beta   90.00
_cell.angle_gamma   90.00
#
_symmetry.space_group_name_H-M   'P 1'
#
loop_
_entity.id
_entity.type
_entity.pdbx_description
1 polymer ?
#
loop_
_entity_poly.entity_id
_entity_poly.type
_entity_poly.pdbx_seq_one_letter_code
_entity_poly.pdbx_strand_id
1 'polypeptide(L)'
;MRDRIGLYEPRWWSREDSDDQQAPDAQDNVTLCDDCALPLQLAAPAFITAQDRARARNDVARLRQLPGAPAYLGATILSWANAQPRDPRVPEALYLVVRATRYGQKDTETSKAAYLLLHNRYRRNPWTSKTPLWFSSADGE
;
A
#
# COMPACT_ATOMS: atom_id res chain seq x y z
N MET A 1 -13.46 -17.69 0.67
CA MET A 1 -13.39 -16.32 1.19
C MET A 1 -11.93 -15.93 1.31
N ARG A 2 -11.41 -15.04 0.46
CA ARG A 2 -9.99 -14.65 0.46
C ARG A 2 -9.86 -13.29 1.14
N ASP A 3 -9.10 -13.21 2.22
CA ASP A 3 -8.74 -11.97 2.90
C ASP A 3 -8.12 -10.98 1.89
N ARG A 4 -8.88 -9.98 1.47
CA ARG A 4 -8.41 -8.86 0.64
C ARG A 4 -8.41 -7.61 1.51
N ILE A 5 -7.26 -6.93 1.58
CA ILE A 5 -7.17 -5.63 2.26
C ILE A 5 -7.77 -4.58 1.33
N GLY A 6 -8.69 -3.73 1.83
CA GLY A 6 -9.20 -2.56 1.10
C GLY A 6 -10.29 -2.83 0.06
N LEU A 7 -11.32 -3.63 0.37
CA LEU A 7 -12.42 -3.94 -0.55
C LEU A 7 -13.51 -2.84 -0.69
N TYR A 8 -13.44 -1.76 0.09
CA TYR A 8 -14.59 -0.87 0.27
C TYR A 8 -14.39 0.55 -0.29
N GLU A 9 -13.21 0.90 -0.81
CA GLU A 9 -12.85 2.26 -1.29
C GLU A 9 -11.69 2.17 -2.31
N PRO A 10 -11.38 3.26 -3.07
CA PRO A 10 -10.16 3.32 -3.89
C PRO A 10 -8.95 2.92 -3.05
N ARG A 11 -8.17 1.93 -3.52
CA ARG A 11 -6.96 1.47 -2.82
C ARG A 11 -5.86 2.50 -3.07
N TRP A 12 -5.93 3.63 -2.36
CA TRP A 12 -4.96 4.73 -2.39
C TRP A 12 -3.50 4.28 -2.14
N TRP A 13 -3.32 3.08 -1.58
CA TRP A 13 -2.05 2.44 -1.30
C TRP A 13 -1.59 1.47 -2.42
N SER A 14 -2.40 1.27 -3.45
CA SER A 14 -2.07 0.49 -4.65
C SER A 14 -1.68 1.42 -5.81
N ARG A 15 -0.76 0.95 -6.66
CA ARG A 15 -0.31 1.69 -7.84
C ARG A 15 -1.41 1.81 -8.89
N GLU A 16 -2.12 0.72 -9.14
CA GLU A 16 -3.20 0.66 -10.14
C GLU A 16 -4.26 1.74 -9.89
N ASP A 17 -4.74 1.85 -8.65
CA ASP A 17 -5.77 2.84 -8.29
C ASP A 17 -5.18 4.24 -8.12
N SER A 18 -3.86 4.35 -7.85
CA SER A 18 -3.17 5.65 -7.84
C SER A 18 -3.05 6.24 -9.25
N ASP A 19 -2.89 5.40 -10.27
CA ASP A 19 -2.75 5.82 -11.67
C ASP A 19 -4.09 6.22 -12.32
N ASP A 20 -5.22 6.05 -11.62
CA ASP A 20 -6.53 6.48 -12.09
C ASP A 20 -6.61 8.02 -12.19
N GLN A 21 -6.58 8.52 -13.42
CA GLN A 21 -6.73 9.94 -13.73
C GLN A 21 -8.20 10.41 -13.74
N GLN A 22 -9.15 9.46 -13.68
CA GLN A 22 -10.59 9.72 -13.61
C GLN A 22 -11.10 9.72 -12.16
N ALA A 23 -10.22 9.50 -11.19
CA ALA A 23 -10.55 9.60 -9.78
C ALA A 23 -11.14 11.00 -9.47
N PRO A 24 -12.27 11.08 -8.75
CA PRO A 24 -13.00 12.32 -8.53
C PRO A 24 -12.18 13.41 -7.82
N ASP A 25 -11.16 13.04 -7.06
CA ASP A 25 -10.22 13.97 -6.42
C ASP A 25 -9.30 14.72 -7.40
N ALA A 26 -9.23 14.29 -8.67
CA ALA A 26 -8.57 15.03 -9.74
C ALA A 26 -9.40 16.23 -10.25
N GLN A 27 -10.69 16.28 -9.93
CA GLN A 27 -11.63 17.31 -10.39
C GLN A 27 -12.02 18.23 -9.24
N ASP A 28 -11.87 19.55 -9.43
CA ASP A 28 -12.23 20.55 -8.42
C ASP A 28 -13.78 20.68 -8.23
N ASN A 29 -14.58 19.87 -8.94
CA ASN A 29 -16.05 19.91 -8.99
C ASN A 29 -16.68 18.51 -9.16
N VAL A 30 -16.67 17.70 -8.10
CA VAL A 30 -17.34 16.39 -8.12
C VAL A 30 -18.83 16.55 -7.84
N THR A 31 -19.67 16.06 -8.75
CA THR A 31 -21.09 15.86 -8.48
C THR A 31 -21.28 14.55 -7.74
N LEU A 32 -21.64 14.62 -6.46
CA LEU A 32 -21.71 13.43 -5.59
C LEU A 32 -22.97 12.58 -5.83
N CYS A 33 -24.05 13.20 -6.32
CA CYS A 33 -25.30 12.53 -6.68
C CYS A 33 -26.21 13.53 -7.40
N ASP A 34 -26.58 13.24 -8.65
CA ASP A 34 -27.50 14.08 -9.43
C ASP A 34 -28.93 14.09 -8.84
N ASP A 35 -29.28 13.08 -8.03
CA ASP A 35 -30.65 12.79 -7.61
C ASP A 35 -30.94 13.14 -6.14
N CYS A 36 -29.93 13.55 -5.36
CA CYS A 36 -29.99 13.51 -3.89
C CYS A 36 -30.44 14.82 -3.20
N ALA A 37 -30.94 15.83 -3.94
CA ALA A 37 -31.40 17.12 -3.39
C ALA A 37 -30.40 17.89 -2.47
N LEU A 38 -29.13 17.46 -2.41
CA LEU A 38 -28.04 18.16 -1.76
C LEU A 38 -27.39 19.12 -2.79
N PRO A 39 -26.89 20.30 -2.37
CA PRO A 39 -26.25 21.24 -3.30
C PRO A 39 -25.11 20.54 -4.07
N LEU A 40 -25.23 20.57 -5.40
CA LEU A 40 -24.56 19.71 -6.39
C LEU A 40 -23.02 19.80 -6.47
N GLN A 41 -22.34 20.58 -5.65
CA GLN A 41 -20.89 20.79 -5.80
C GLN A 41 -20.19 20.72 -4.45
N LEU A 42 -19.37 19.67 -4.28
CA LEU A 42 -18.41 19.60 -3.18
C LEU A 42 -17.27 20.59 -3.44
N ALA A 43 -17.47 21.86 -3.08
CA ALA A 43 -16.42 22.86 -3.14
C ALA A 43 -15.38 22.61 -2.04
N ALA A 44 -14.11 22.84 -2.34
CA ALA A 44 -13.05 22.82 -1.34
C ALA A 44 -13.39 23.80 -0.20
N PRO A 45 -13.25 23.41 1.09
CA PRO A 45 -13.50 24.30 2.22
C PRO A 45 -12.70 25.60 2.13
N ALA A 46 -13.23 26.70 2.68
CA ALA A 46 -12.61 28.02 2.56
C ALA A 46 -11.18 28.12 3.15
N PHE A 47 -10.81 27.22 4.07
CA PHE A 47 -9.45 27.15 4.62
C PHE A 47 -8.43 26.49 3.67
N ILE A 48 -8.88 25.84 2.59
CA ILE A 48 -8.02 25.24 1.57
C ILE A 48 -7.74 26.27 0.47
N THR A 49 -6.55 26.84 0.49
CA THR A 49 -6.13 27.87 -0.47
C THR A 49 -5.83 27.26 -1.85
N ALA A 50 -5.73 28.11 -2.88
CA ALA A 50 -5.27 27.68 -4.20
C ALA A 50 -3.83 27.11 -4.15
N GLN A 51 -2.99 27.62 -3.24
CA GLN A 51 -1.64 27.11 -3.03
C GLN A 51 -1.64 25.70 -2.44
N ASP A 52 -2.53 25.43 -1.47
CA ASP A 52 -2.67 24.09 -0.87
C ASP A 52 -3.11 23.06 -1.92
N ARG A 53 -4.04 23.43 -2.81
CA ARG A 53 -4.47 22.57 -3.91
C ARG A 53 -3.35 22.29 -4.90
N ALA A 54 -2.57 23.30 -5.26
CA ALA A 54 -1.41 23.13 -6.13
C ALA A 54 -0.36 22.20 -5.49
N ARG A 55 -0.10 22.36 -4.18
CA ARG A 55 0.80 21.48 -3.43
C ARG A 55 0.29 20.05 -3.40
N ALA A 56 -0.99 19.84 -3.07
CA ALA A 56 -1.61 18.52 -3.05
C ALA A 56 -1.52 17.82 -4.41
N ARG A 57 -1.81 18.52 -5.52
CA ARG A 57 -1.66 17.98 -6.88
C ARG A 57 -0.23 17.53 -7.17
N ASN A 58 0.76 18.32 -6.78
CA ASN A 58 2.18 17.96 -6.95
C ASN A 58 2.58 16.76 -6.09
N ASP A 59 2.10 16.69 -4.85
CA ASP A 59 2.35 15.56 -3.95
C ASP A 59 1.75 14.26 -4.49
N VAL A 60 0.48 14.30 -4.94
CA VAL A 60 -0.17 13.15 -5.59
C VAL A 60 0.60 12.73 -6.84
N ALA A 61 1.00 13.67 -7.71
CA ALA A 61 1.78 13.37 -8.90
C ALA A 61 3.12 12.69 -8.58
N ARG A 62 3.78 13.08 -7.49
CA ARG A 62 5.01 12.44 -7.01
C ARG A 62 4.75 11.04 -6.44
N LEU A 63 3.67 10.86 -5.67
CA LEU A 63 3.31 9.56 -5.11
C LEU A 63 2.98 8.53 -6.19
N ARG A 64 2.30 8.94 -7.26
CA ARG A 64 1.99 8.10 -8.44
C ARG A 64 3.23 7.52 -9.13
N GLN A 65 4.38 8.18 -9.03
CA GLN A 65 5.62 7.68 -9.62
C GLN A 65 6.21 6.50 -8.84
N LEU A 66 5.84 6.33 -7.56
CA LEU A 66 6.36 5.28 -6.70
C LEU A 66 5.69 3.91 -6.99
N PRO A 67 6.34 2.79 -6.64
CA PRO A 67 5.67 1.50 -6.58
C PRO A 67 4.48 1.52 -5.61
N GLY A 68 3.60 0.51 -5.68
CA GLY A 68 2.53 0.35 -4.71
C GLY A 68 3.09 0.27 -3.28
N ALA A 69 2.32 0.75 -2.30
CA ALA A 69 2.78 0.90 -0.92
C ALA A 69 3.40 -0.39 -0.32
N PRO A 70 2.88 -1.62 -0.57
CA PRO A 70 3.52 -2.84 -0.07
C PRO A 70 4.96 -3.02 -0.57
N ALA A 71 5.24 -2.70 -1.84
CA ALA A 71 6.59 -2.79 -2.40
C ALA A 71 7.47 -1.63 -1.88
N TYR A 72 6.96 -0.40 -1.89
CA TYR A 72 7.70 0.78 -1.45
C TYR A 72 8.09 0.72 0.04
N LEU A 73 7.14 0.44 0.93
CA LEU A 73 7.39 0.30 2.36
C LEU A 73 8.17 -0.98 2.67
N GLY A 74 7.92 -2.06 1.91
CA GLY A 74 8.68 -3.29 2.01
C GLY A 74 10.17 -3.10 1.77
N ALA A 75 10.55 -2.32 0.76
CA ALA A 75 11.95 -1.96 0.51
C ALA A 75 12.59 -1.20 1.69
N THR A 76 11.84 -0.29 2.32
CA THR A 76 12.30 0.44 3.51
C THR A 76 12.56 -0.52 4.68
N ILE A 77 11.63 -1.45 4.95
CA ILE A 77 11.78 -2.45 6.01
C ILE A 77 12.94 -3.41 5.72
N LEU A 78 13.13 -3.83 4.47
CA LEU A 78 14.25 -4.68 4.08
C LEU A 78 15.60 -3.98 4.31
N SER A 79 15.69 -2.69 3.97
CA SER A 79 16.87 -1.88 4.26
C SER A 79 17.14 -1.80 5.77
N TRP A 80 16.11 -1.48 6.56
CA TRP A 80 16.21 -1.41 8.02
C TRP A 80 16.62 -2.74 8.65
N ALA A 81 16.00 -3.85 8.23
CA ALA A 81 16.30 -5.18 8.73
C ALA A 81 17.74 -5.62 8.48
N ASN A 82 18.34 -5.16 7.37
CA ASN A 82 19.76 -5.38 7.08
C ASN A 82 20.68 -4.51 7.94
N ALA A 83 20.34 -3.24 8.13
CA ALA A 83 21.13 -2.32 8.95
C ALA A 83 21.04 -2.63 10.46
N GLN A 84 19.87 -3.06 10.94
CA GLN A 84 19.57 -3.27 12.36
C GLN A 84 19.03 -4.68 12.63
N PRO A 85 19.83 -5.74 12.42
CA PRO A 85 19.36 -7.12 12.53
C PRO A 85 18.93 -7.52 13.94
N ARG A 86 19.33 -6.77 14.98
CA ARG A 86 19.00 -7.07 16.38
C ARG A 86 17.79 -6.28 16.90
N ASP A 87 17.20 -5.40 16.10
CA ASP A 87 15.98 -4.69 16.50
C ASP A 87 14.84 -5.73 16.69
N PRO A 88 14.24 -5.83 17.89
CA PRO A 88 13.24 -6.84 18.19
C PRO A 88 11.97 -6.74 17.34
N ARG A 89 11.74 -5.60 16.67
CA ARG A 89 10.57 -5.35 15.82
C ARG A 89 10.72 -5.90 14.40
N VAL A 90 11.95 -6.19 13.96
CA VAL A 90 12.24 -6.61 12.58
C VAL A 90 11.51 -7.89 12.17
N PRO A 91 11.41 -8.95 12.98
CA PRO A 91 10.73 -10.17 12.57
C PRO A 91 9.25 -9.95 12.25
N GLU A 92 8.56 -9.15 13.07
CA GLU A 92 7.16 -8.80 12.83
C GLU A 92 7.02 -7.93 11.58
N ALA A 93 7.90 -6.93 11.41
CA ALA A 93 7.87 -6.07 10.25
C ALA A 93 8.06 -6.86 8.94
N LEU A 94 8.99 -7.83 8.90
CA LEU A 94 9.19 -8.68 7.73
C LEU A 94 7.96 -9.55 7.44
N TYR A 95 7.31 -10.10 8.48
CA TYR A 95 6.03 -10.81 8.33
C TYR A 95 4.93 -9.92 7.74
N LEU A 96 4.82 -8.67 8.22
CA LEU A 96 3.86 -7.70 7.69
C LEU A 96 4.13 -7.35 6.23
N VAL A 97 5.39 -7.25 5.81
CA VAL A 97 5.75 -7.06 4.40
C VAL A 97 5.25 -8.22 3.54
N VAL A 98 5.47 -9.47 3.97
CA VAL A 98 4.98 -10.65 3.25
C VAL A 98 3.45 -10.64 3.14
N ARG A 99 2.74 -10.25 4.21
CA ARG A 99 1.27 -10.14 4.18
C ARG A 99 0.77 -9.01 3.28
N ALA A 100 1.35 -7.82 3.38
CA ALA A 100 0.95 -6.66 2.59
C ALA A 100 1.14 -6.91 1.08
N THR A 101 2.25 -7.57 0.71
CA THR A 101 2.54 -7.95 -0.68
C THR A 101 1.77 -9.17 -1.16
N ARG A 102 1.06 -9.89 -0.29
CA ARG A 102 0.16 -10.99 -0.68
C ARG A 102 -1.29 -10.55 -0.82
N TYR A 103 -1.78 -9.80 0.17
CA TYR A 103 -3.20 -9.48 0.35
C TYR A 103 -3.55 -8.04 0.04
N GLY A 104 -2.54 -7.17 0.01
CA GLY A 104 -2.68 -5.80 -0.45
C GLY A 104 -2.50 -5.73 -1.96
N GLN A 105 -1.27 -5.46 -2.40
CA GLN A 105 -0.89 -5.40 -3.80
C GLN A 105 0.19 -6.44 -4.01
N LYS A 106 -0.02 -7.33 -4.97
CA LYS A 106 0.89 -8.43 -5.23
C LYS A 106 2.27 -7.92 -5.64
N ASP A 107 3.30 -8.28 -4.88
CA ASP A 107 4.70 -8.04 -5.25
C ASP A 107 5.57 -9.21 -4.80
N THR A 108 5.83 -10.14 -5.74
CA THR A 108 6.52 -11.40 -5.47
C THR A 108 7.96 -11.19 -5.00
N GLU A 109 8.69 -10.25 -5.61
CA GLU A 109 10.10 -10.02 -5.32
C GLU A 109 10.30 -9.51 -3.89
N THR A 110 9.52 -8.49 -3.49
CA THR A 110 9.56 -7.95 -2.13
C THR A 110 9.12 -9.00 -1.10
N SER A 111 8.08 -9.78 -1.41
CA SER A 111 7.63 -10.86 -0.53
C SER A 111 8.71 -11.94 -0.35
N LYS A 112 9.37 -12.33 -1.44
CA LYS A 112 10.44 -13.31 -1.42
C LYS A 112 11.64 -12.84 -0.62
N ALA A 113 12.07 -11.60 -0.83
CA ALA A 113 13.17 -11.00 -0.06
C ALA A 113 12.86 -10.99 1.45
N ALA A 114 11.66 -10.55 1.84
CA ALA A 114 11.25 -10.48 3.24
C ALA A 114 11.12 -11.87 3.87
N TYR A 115 10.50 -12.82 3.16
CA TYR A 115 10.39 -14.20 3.58
C TYR A 115 11.75 -14.84 3.81
N LEU A 116 12.66 -14.74 2.83
CA LEU A 116 13.99 -15.34 2.93
C LEU A 116 14.78 -14.72 4.07
N LEU A 117 14.73 -13.40 4.24
CA LEU A 117 15.42 -12.73 5.33
C LEU A 117 14.89 -13.17 6.69
N LEU A 118 13.56 -13.25 6.85
CA LEU A 118 12.90 -13.69 8.06
C LEU A 118 13.28 -15.13 8.43
N HIS A 119 13.12 -16.06 7.49
CA HIS A 119 13.38 -17.48 7.67
C HIS A 119 14.86 -17.80 7.83
N ASN A 120 15.77 -17.03 7.22
CA ASN A 120 17.20 -17.27 7.39
C ASN A 120 17.72 -16.75 8.73
N ARG A 121 17.33 -15.54 9.14
CA ARG A 121 17.93 -14.82 10.28
C ARG A 121 17.18 -15.04 11.59
N TYR A 122 15.87 -15.29 11.55
CA TYR A 122 15.01 -15.36 12.73
C TYR A 122 14.28 -16.70 12.85
N ARG A 123 14.97 -17.82 12.58
CA ARG A 123 14.40 -19.18 12.52
C ARG A 123 13.51 -19.59 13.69
N ARG A 124 13.80 -19.12 14.91
CA ARG A 124 13.06 -19.48 16.14
C ARG A 124 12.03 -18.43 16.57
N ASN A 125 11.84 -17.37 15.79
CA ASN A 125 10.90 -16.31 16.14
C ASN A 125 9.45 -16.72 15.79
N PRO A 126 8.45 -16.41 16.63
CA PRO A 126 7.04 -16.75 16.35
C PRO A 126 6.52 -16.23 15.01
N TRP A 127 7.00 -15.07 14.54
CA TRP A 127 6.59 -14.48 13.26
C TRP A 127 7.07 -15.29 12.07
N THR A 128 8.24 -15.94 12.17
CA THR A 128 8.78 -16.82 11.14
C THR A 128 7.84 -18.02 10.90
N SER A 129 7.37 -18.66 11.97
CA SER A 129 6.41 -19.77 11.88
C SER A 129 5.05 -19.33 11.31
N LYS A 130 4.64 -18.08 11.56
CA LYS A 130 3.39 -17.50 11.02
C LYS A 130 3.49 -17.05 9.56
N THR A 131 4.66 -17.14 8.95
CA THR A 131 4.92 -16.66 7.58
C THR A 131 5.06 -17.83 6.62
N PRO A 132 3.96 -18.35 6.03
CA PRO A 132 4.03 -19.43 5.05
C PRO A 132 4.59 -18.91 3.71
N LEU A 133 5.25 -19.82 2.99
CA LEU A 133 5.62 -19.58 1.60
C LEU A 133 4.34 -19.52 0.75
N TRP A 134 4.17 -18.45 -0.02
CA TRP A 134 2.96 -18.26 -0.85
C TRP A 134 3.26 -17.98 -2.32
N PHE A 135 4.53 -17.73 -2.67
CA PHE A 135 4.96 -17.28 -3.99
C PHE A 135 5.81 -18.31 -4.76
N SER A 136 5.96 -19.53 -4.25
CA SER A 136 6.54 -20.65 -5.04
C SER A 136 5.48 -21.22 -5.97
N SER A 137 5.80 -21.33 -7.26
CA SER A 137 4.92 -21.91 -8.28
C SER A 137 4.75 -23.42 -8.10
N ALA A 138 3.58 -23.82 -7.59
CA ALA A 138 2.79 -24.98 -8.02
C ALA A 138 1.53 -25.02 -7.12
N ASP A 139 0.45 -24.42 -7.61
CA ASP A 139 -0.98 -24.57 -7.25
C ASP A 139 -1.65 -23.36 -7.94
N GLY A 140 -2.30 -23.45 -9.10
CA GLY A 140 -3.30 -24.44 -9.51
C GLY A 140 -4.66 -23.75 -9.43
N GLU A 141 -5.28 -23.53 -10.61
CA GLU A 141 -6.57 -22.86 -10.92
C GLU A 141 -6.60 -21.32 -11.05
#